data_AF-A0A918SYW7-F1
#
_entry.id   AF-A0A918SYW7-F1
#
_cell.length_a   1.000
_cell.length_b   1.000
_cell.length_c   1.000
_cell.angle_alpha   90.00
_cell.angle_beta   90.00
_cell.angle_gamma   90.00
#
_symmetry.space_group_name_H-M   'P 1'
#
loop_
_entity.id
_entity.type
_entity.pdbx_description
1 polymer ?
#
loop_
_entity_poly.entity_id
_entity_poly.type
_entity_poly.pdbx_seq_one_letter_code
_entity_poly.pdbx_strand_id
1 'polypeptide(L)'
;MGIGNSTCAAALMHALTGADAAECSRGTGADAATVERKRDVIAAAVARHGLHAIGDAASRARAALRDVGGVEVSMMAGAMLGAAATRRVFIVDGFIATAAYAATVAIEPALQGYGVFARVSAEAPHARWLQTLGAQPLFNLGLRLGEGSAAAPAVPLLRAACAMLNGMATFDSAGVSGRSAS
;
A
#
# COMPACT_ATOMS: atom_id res chain seq x y z
N MET A 1 -3.69 -5.75 -13.14
CA MET A 1 -3.28 -4.78 -14.19
C MET A 1 -4.53 -4.07 -14.65
N GLY A 2 -4.50 -2.74 -14.81
CA GLY A 2 -5.63 -1.96 -15.31
C GLY A 2 -5.16 -0.60 -15.81
N ILE A 3 -5.46 -0.26 -17.06
CA ILE A 3 -5.11 1.06 -17.61
C ILE A 3 -5.95 2.12 -16.90
N GLY A 4 -5.28 3.17 -16.39
CA GLY A 4 -5.93 4.26 -15.65
C GLY A 4 -6.12 4.00 -14.14
N ASN A 5 -5.73 2.83 -13.62
CA ASN A 5 -5.94 2.49 -12.21
C ASN A 5 -5.16 3.36 -11.20
N SER A 6 -4.12 4.08 -11.64
CA SER A 6 -3.47 5.12 -10.84
C SER A 6 -4.45 6.24 -10.44
N THR A 7 -5.42 6.57 -11.31
CA THR A 7 -6.48 7.55 -11.00
C THR A 7 -7.42 7.00 -9.92
N CYS A 8 -7.82 5.72 -10.01
CA CYS A 8 -8.64 5.07 -8.97
C CYS A 8 -7.89 4.99 -7.63
N ALA A 9 -6.61 4.63 -7.64
CA ALA A 9 -5.77 4.60 -6.44
C ALA A 9 -5.64 5.99 -5.79
N ALA A 10 -5.47 7.03 -6.61
CA ALA A 10 -5.46 8.42 -6.18
C ALA A 10 -6.81 8.86 -5.59
N ALA A 11 -7.93 8.46 -6.20
CA ALA A 11 -9.26 8.74 -5.67
C ALA A 11 -9.50 8.07 -4.31
N LEU A 12 -9.03 6.83 -4.13
CA LEU A 12 -9.05 6.16 -2.84
C LEU A 12 -8.19 6.88 -1.80
N MET A 13 -6.98 7.30 -2.15
CA MET A 13 -6.14 8.09 -1.26
C MET A 13 -6.87 9.37 -0.82
N HIS A 14 -7.40 10.14 -1.78
CA HIS A 14 -8.14 11.37 -1.52
C HIS A 14 -9.37 11.13 -0.63
N ALA A 15 -10.17 10.10 -0.91
CA ALA A 15 -11.35 9.77 -0.13
C ALA A 15 -11.01 9.33 1.31
N LEU A 16 -9.96 8.53 1.48
CA LEU A 16 -9.61 7.94 2.78
C LEU A 16 -8.85 8.90 3.70
N THR A 17 -7.96 9.72 3.15
CA THR A 17 -7.04 10.56 3.95
C THR A 17 -7.37 12.05 3.89
N GLY A 18 -8.14 12.49 2.90
CA GLY A 18 -8.36 13.91 2.62
C GLY A 18 -7.17 14.61 1.96
N ALA A 19 -6.10 13.90 1.61
CA ALA A 19 -4.95 14.47 0.89
C ALA A 19 -5.37 15.04 -0.48
N ASP A 20 -4.69 16.07 -0.98
CA ASP A 20 -5.03 16.68 -2.28
C ASP A 20 -4.90 15.65 -3.42
N ALA A 21 -5.93 15.59 -4.26
CA ALA A 21 -5.97 14.76 -5.46
C ALA A 21 -4.81 15.07 -6.42
N ALA A 22 -4.31 16.31 -6.45
CA ALA A 22 -3.20 16.77 -7.29
C ALA A 22 -1.87 16.13 -6.91
N GLU A 23 -1.68 15.78 -5.63
CA GLU A 23 -0.48 15.07 -5.23
C GLU A 23 -0.41 13.72 -5.96
N CYS A 24 -1.54 13.07 -6.23
CA CYS A 24 -1.59 11.62 -6.35
C CYS A 24 -1.38 11.00 -7.76
N SER A 25 -0.99 11.73 -8.82
CA SER A 25 -1.05 11.09 -10.17
C SER A 25 -0.17 11.63 -11.30
N ARG A 26 1.16 11.49 -11.23
CA ARG A 26 1.96 11.52 -12.47
C ARG A 26 1.87 10.19 -13.22
N GLY A 27 1.68 9.07 -12.51
CA GLY A 27 1.53 7.74 -13.14
C GLY A 27 2.70 7.44 -14.09
N THR A 28 2.39 6.97 -15.30
CA THR A 28 3.38 6.57 -16.31
C THR A 28 4.02 7.73 -17.11
N GLY A 29 4.08 8.94 -16.55
CA GLY A 29 4.66 10.11 -17.22
C GLY A 29 3.64 11.05 -17.88
N ALA A 30 2.49 11.24 -17.24
CA ALA A 30 1.50 12.22 -17.67
C ALA A 30 2.05 13.66 -17.67
N ASP A 31 1.65 14.46 -18.66
CA ASP A 31 1.94 15.89 -18.72
C ASP A 31 1.14 16.68 -17.66
N ALA A 32 1.52 17.95 -17.45
CA ALA A 32 0.88 18.80 -16.45
C ALA A 32 -0.64 18.96 -16.67
N ALA A 33 -1.07 19.08 -17.92
CA ALA A 33 -2.49 19.21 -18.27
C ALA A 33 -3.28 17.94 -17.92
N THR A 34 -2.68 16.76 -18.09
CA THR A 34 -3.30 15.49 -17.73
C THR A 34 -3.34 15.31 -16.22
N VAL A 35 -2.32 15.75 -15.49
CA VAL A 35 -2.34 15.77 -14.02
C VAL A 35 -3.49 16.63 -13.51
N GLU A 36 -3.66 17.85 -14.05
CA GLU A 36 -4.75 18.74 -13.63
C GLU A 36 -6.12 18.12 -13.94
N ARG A 37 -6.30 17.55 -15.13
CA ARG A 37 -7.55 16.86 -15.48
C ARG A 37 -7.84 15.69 -14.54
N LYS A 38 -6.82 14.92 -14.13
CA LYS A 38 -6.98 13.83 -13.16
C LYS A 38 -7.43 14.37 -11.81
N ARG A 39 -6.81 15.45 -11.34
CA ARG A 39 -7.20 16.12 -10.09
C ARG A 39 -8.68 16.49 -10.11
N ASP A 40 -9.14 17.16 -11.16
CA ASP A 40 -10.53 17.60 -11.29
C ASP A 40 -11.51 16.43 -11.29
N VAL A 41 -11.20 15.39 -12.07
CA VAL A 41 -12.04 14.18 -12.16
C VAL A 41 -12.11 13.46 -10.81
N ILE A 42 -10.99 13.33 -10.10
CA ILE A 42 -10.94 12.69 -8.78
C ILE A 42 -11.79 13.49 -7.77
N ALA A 43 -11.57 14.80 -7.68
CA ALA A 43 -12.29 15.65 -6.75
C ALA A 43 -13.80 15.62 -7.04
N ALA A 44 -14.19 15.73 -8.32
CA ALA A 44 -15.59 15.66 -8.73
C ALA A 44 -16.22 14.29 -8.40
N ALA A 45 -15.50 13.18 -8.61
CA ALA A 45 -16.01 11.85 -8.30
C ALA A 45 -16.22 11.65 -6.79
N VAL A 46 -15.22 12.02 -5.97
CA VAL A 46 -15.31 11.91 -4.50
C VAL A 46 -16.44 12.78 -3.95
N ALA A 47 -16.61 14.00 -4.47
CA ALA A 47 -17.69 14.91 -4.10
C ALA A 47 -19.07 14.37 -4.52
N ARG A 48 -19.20 13.87 -5.76
CA ARG A 48 -20.45 13.29 -6.30
C ARG A 48 -21.00 12.18 -5.41
N HIS A 49 -20.12 11.34 -4.88
CA HIS A 49 -20.48 10.22 -4.01
C HIS A 49 -20.52 10.58 -2.52
N GLY A 50 -20.27 11.85 -2.16
CA GLY A 50 -20.33 12.32 -0.78
C GLY A 50 -19.37 11.59 0.16
N LEU A 51 -18.24 11.09 -0.34
CA LEU A 51 -17.41 10.15 0.42
C LEU A 51 -16.83 10.77 1.70
N HIS A 52 -16.46 12.05 1.67
CA HIS A 52 -15.98 12.76 2.86
C HIS A 52 -17.08 13.04 3.90
N ALA A 53 -18.36 13.00 3.52
CA ALA A 53 -19.47 13.15 4.46
C ALA A 53 -19.73 11.86 5.27
N ILE A 54 -19.17 10.73 4.86
CA ILE A 54 -19.29 9.46 5.58
C ILE A 54 -18.33 9.50 6.78
N GLY A 55 -18.84 9.69 8.00
CA GLY A 55 -18.03 9.84 9.21
C GLY A 55 -17.31 8.56 9.66
N ASP A 56 -17.91 7.40 9.46
CA ASP A 56 -17.31 6.10 9.80
C ASP A 56 -16.27 5.68 8.77
N ALA A 57 -15.03 5.41 9.21
CA ALA A 57 -13.90 5.10 8.33
C ALA A 57 -14.12 3.81 7.53
N ALA A 58 -14.66 2.77 8.16
CA ALA A 58 -14.89 1.49 7.51
C ALA A 58 -15.97 1.60 6.42
N SER A 59 -17.05 2.32 6.72
CA SER A 59 -18.13 2.60 5.76
C SER A 59 -17.65 3.49 4.63
N ARG A 60 -16.82 4.50 4.92
CA ARG A 60 -16.19 5.34 3.90
C ARG A 60 -15.31 4.51 2.97
N ALA A 61 -14.49 3.61 3.51
CA ALA A 61 -13.62 2.74 2.72
C ALA A 61 -14.41 1.79 1.81
N ARG A 62 -15.48 1.18 2.33
CA ARG A 62 -16.39 0.34 1.53
C ARG A 62 -17.05 1.14 0.41
N ALA A 63 -17.55 2.34 0.71
CA ALA A 63 -18.14 3.23 -0.29
C ALA A 63 -17.10 3.67 -1.33
N ALA A 64 -15.90 4.04 -0.90
CA ALA A 64 -14.82 4.47 -1.80
C ALA A 64 -14.38 3.35 -2.75
N LEU A 65 -14.20 2.12 -2.26
CA LEU A 65 -13.91 0.95 -3.10
C LEU A 65 -15.01 0.71 -4.15
N ARG A 66 -16.28 0.86 -3.76
CA ARG A 66 -17.44 0.68 -4.63
C ARG A 66 -17.57 1.78 -5.70
N ASP A 67 -17.39 3.04 -5.30
CA ASP A 67 -17.82 4.20 -6.09
C ASP A 67 -16.68 4.81 -6.92
N VAL A 68 -15.44 4.79 -6.40
CA VAL A 68 -14.28 5.42 -7.05
C VAL A 68 -13.05 4.50 -7.15
N GLY A 69 -13.16 3.27 -6.63
CA GLY A 69 -12.14 2.25 -6.77
C GLY A 69 -12.08 1.66 -8.18
N GLY A 70 -11.15 0.72 -8.35
CA GLY A 70 -11.12 -0.17 -9.52
C GLY A 70 -11.56 -1.58 -9.13
N VAL A 71 -12.04 -2.37 -10.09
CA VAL A 71 -12.39 -3.78 -9.86
C VAL A 71 -11.16 -4.53 -9.36
N GLU A 72 -10.01 -4.32 -9.99
CA GLU A 72 -8.73 -4.93 -9.61
C GLU A 72 -8.24 -4.47 -8.23
N VAL A 73 -8.53 -3.22 -7.84
CA VAL A 73 -8.18 -2.70 -6.50
C VAL A 73 -9.07 -3.33 -5.44
N SER A 74 -10.36 -3.46 -5.72
CA SER A 74 -11.33 -4.14 -4.85
C SER A 74 -11.01 -5.63 -4.70
N MET A 75 -10.59 -6.30 -5.78
CA MET A 75 -10.12 -7.69 -5.74
C MET A 75 -8.86 -7.83 -4.88
N MET A 76 -7.89 -6.91 -5.00
CA MET A 76 -6.71 -6.90 -4.12
C MET A 76 -7.09 -6.70 -2.65
N ALA A 77 -8.01 -5.78 -2.35
CA ALA A 77 -8.51 -5.57 -0.99
C ALA A 77 -9.15 -6.84 -0.43
N GLY A 78 -10.00 -7.52 -1.20
CA GLY A 78 -10.59 -8.81 -0.84
C GLY A 78 -9.53 -9.90 -0.58
N ALA A 79 -8.49 -9.98 -1.42
CA ALA A 79 -7.40 -10.92 -1.24
C ALA A 79 -6.59 -10.65 0.04
N MET A 80 -6.33 -9.38 0.36
CA MET A 80 -5.65 -8.99 1.61
C MET A 80 -6.48 -9.34 2.84
N LEU A 81 -7.79 -9.05 2.82
CA LEU A 81 -8.72 -9.46 3.87
C LEU A 81 -8.70 -10.98 4.08
N GLY A 82 -8.77 -11.76 3.00
CA GLY A 82 -8.72 -13.23 3.06
C GLY A 82 -7.38 -13.78 3.55
N ALA A 83 -6.26 -13.16 3.15
CA ALA A 83 -4.93 -13.51 3.64
C ALA A 83 -4.84 -13.30 5.16
N ALA A 84 -5.26 -12.13 5.65
CA ALA A 84 -5.26 -11.83 7.08
C ALA A 84 -6.21 -12.74 7.88
N ALA A 85 -7.41 -13.02 7.34
CA ALA A 85 -8.36 -13.95 7.96
C ALA A 85 -7.79 -15.37 8.12
N THR A 86 -6.83 -15.75 7.28
CA THR A 86 -6.10 -17.04 7.37
C THR A 86 -4.73 -16.91 8.02
N ARG A 87 -4.48 -15.79 8.73
CA ARG A 87 -3.24 -15.48 9.45
C ARG A 87 -1.99 -15.50 8.57
N ARG A 88 -2.12 -15.09 7.31
CA ARG A 88 -1.01 -14.99 6.36
C ARG A 88 -0.62 -13.54 6.13
N VAL A 89 0.68 -13.28 6.15
CA VAL A 89 1.22 -12.01 5.67
C VAL A 89 1.03 -11.89 4.16
N PHE A 90 0.92 -10.66 3.68
CA PHE A 90 0.89 -10.35 2.26
C PHE A 90 1.83 -9.19 1.97
N ILE A 91 2.24 -9.10 0.70
CA ILE A 91 3.21 -8.10 0.27
C ILE A 91 2.48 -7.00 -0.51
N VAL A 92 2.62 -5.77 -0.06
CA VAL A 92 2.10 -4.55 -0.67
C VAL A 92 3.14 -4.03 -1.66
N ASP A 93 2.89 -4.18 -2.96
CA ASP A 93 3.86 -3.87 -4.01
C ASP A 93 4.19 -2.37 -4.14
N GLY A 94 3.21 -1.55 -4.53
CA GLY A 94 3.39 -0.12 -4.75
C GLY A 94 2.08 0.64 -4.64
N PHE A 95 2.05 1.88 -5.14
CA PHE A 95 0.95 2.84 -4.92
C PHE A 95 -0.48 2.27 -5.04
N ILE A 96 -0.77 1.50 -6.09
CA ILE A 96 -2.11 0.93 -6.30
C ILE A 96 -2.43 -0.16 -5.25
N ALA A 97 -1.45 -1.00 -4.90
CA ALA A 97 -1.61 -1.98 -3.82
C ALA A 97 -1.72 -1.29 -2.44
N THR A 98 -0.99 -0.18 -2.25
CA THR A 98 -1.09 0.66 -1.05
C THR A 98 -2.50 1.25 -0.90
N ALA A 99 -3.16 1.64 -2.00
CA ALA A 99 -4.55 2.08 -1.96
C ALA A 99 -5.53 0.97 -1.53
N ALA A 100 -5.34 -0.25 -2.05
CA ALA A 100 -6.10 -1.41 -1.59
C ALA A 100 -5.88 -1.68 -0.10
N TYR A 101 -4.63 -1.66 0.34
CA TYR A 101 -4.25 -1.85 1.75
C TYR A 101 -4.84 -0.79 2.67
N ALA A 102 -4.79 0.49 2.29
CA ALA A 102 -5.34 1.56 3.11
C ALA A 102 -6.86 1.38 3.33
N ALA A 103 -7.59 0.92 2.30
CA ALA A 103 -9.00 0.60 2.43
C ALA A 103 -9.23 -0.60 3.36
N THR A 104 -8.40 -1.64 3.30
CA THR A 104 -8.56 -2.81 4.19
C THR A 104 -8.25 -2.48 5.65
N VAL A 105 -7.23 -1.67 5.94
CA VAL A 105 -6.93 -1.21 7.30
C VAL A 105 -8.03 -0.30 7.85
N ALA A 106 -8.64 0.54 7.01
CA ALA A 106 -9.81 1.33 7.42
C ALA A 106 -11.04 0.46 7.72
N ILE A 107 -11.19 -0.68 7.03
CA ILE A 107 -12.26 -1.65 7.26
C ILE A 107 -12.01 -2.51 8.50
N GLU A 108 -10.77 -2.96 8.68
CA GLU A 108 -10.33 -3.86 9.75
C GLU A 108 -8.93 -3.42 10.22
N PRO A 109 -8.83 -2.62 11.30
CA PRO A 109 -7.55 -2.09 11.77
C PRO A 109 -6.52 -3.17 12.15
N ALA A 110 -6.97 -4.36 12.57
CA ALA A 110 -6.05 -5.46 12.92
C ALA A 110 -5.23 -5.97 11.72
N LEU A 111 -5.63 -5.63 10.48
CA LEU A 111 -4.87 -5.98 9.27
C LEU A 111 -3.50 -5.31 9.18
N GLN A 112 -3.27 -4.23 9.94
CA GLN A 112 -2.03 -3.48 9.87
C GLN A 112 -0.80 -4.38 10.08
N GLY A 113 -0.89 -5.37 10.97
CA GLY A 113 0.20 -6.31 11.29
C GLY A 113 0.50 -7.37 10.22
N TYR A 114 -0.26 -7.46 9.14
CA TYR A 114 -0.07 -8.47 8.08
C TYR A 114 0.59 -7.92 6.81
N GLY A 115 0.61 -6.60 6.63
CA GLY A 115 1.13 -5.95 5.42
C GLY A 115 2.64 -5.74 5.47
N VAL A 116 3.36 -6.35 4.53
CA VAL A 116 4.79 -6.08 4.28
C VAL A 116 4.92 -5.20 3.05
N PHE A 117 5.54 -4.03 3.18
CA PHE A 117 5.67 -3.09 2.06
C PHE A 117 6.93 -3.40 1.24
N ALA A 118 6.76 -3.73 -0.04
CA ALA A 118 7.88 -4.11 -0.89
C ALA A 118 8.75 -2.91 -1.23
N ARG A 119 8.16 -1.80 -1.67
CA ARG A 119 8.92 -0.64 -2.13
C ARG A 119 8.24 0.69 -1.89
N VAL A 120 9.05 1.74 -1.89
CA VAL A 120 8.60 3.08 -2.24
C VAL A 120 8.62 3.25 -3.77
N SER A 121 7.64 3.95 -4.33
CA SER A 121 7.70 4.33 -5.75
C SER A 121 8.48 5.61 -5.91
N ALA A 122 9.09 5.80 -7.09
CA ALA A 122 9.77 7.04 -7.44
C ALA A 122 8.83 8.28 -7.45
N GLU A 123 7.53 8.10 -7.28
CA GLU A 123 6.55 9.17 -7.11
C GLU A 123 6.52 9.65 -5.64
N ALA A 124 6.85 10.92 -5.42
CA ALA A 124 6.79 11.60 -4.11
C ALA A 124 5.52 11.36 -3.25
N PRO A 125 4.30 11.26 -3.83
CA PRO A 125 3.07 11.06 -3.08
C PRO A 125 3.02 9.71 -2.36
N HIS A 126 3.61 8.67 -2.96
CA HIS A 126 3.62 7.36 -2.34
C HIS A 126 4.52 7.34 -1.11
N ALA A 127 5.67 8.01 -1.14
CA ALA A 127 6.54 8.13 0.02
C ALA A 127 5.82 8.80 1.20
N ARG A 128 5.10 9.91 0.94
CA ARG A 128 4.29 10.60 1.95
C ARG A 128 3.14 9.73 2.47
N TRP A 129 2.51 8.95 1.59
CA TRP A 129 1.44 8.05 2.01
C TRP A 129 1.96 6.93 2.91
N LEU A 130 3.10 6.32 2.56
CA LEU A 130 3.75 5.31 3.39
C LEU A 130 4.10 5.88 4.78
N GLN A 131 4.58 7.12 4.86
CA GLN A 131 4.81 7.80 6.14
C GLN A 131 3.52 7.94 6.96
N THR A 132 2.42 8.33 6.31
CA THR A 132 1.10 8.46 6.98
C THR A 132 0.60 7.12 7.51
N LEU A 133 0.91 6.02 6.80
CA LEU A 133 0.57 4.65 7.20
C LEU A 133 1.55 4.06 8.24
N GLY A 134 2.62 4.78 8.60
CA GLY A 134 3.70 4.24 9.43
C GLY A 134 4.45 3.07 8.78
N ALA A 135 4.39 2.97 7.45
CA ALA A 135 4.95 1.85 6.69
C ALA A 135 6.43 2.06 6.36
N GLN A 136 7.23 1.01 6.54
CA GLN A 136 8.63 0.97 6.14
C GLN A 136 8.83 0.00 4.97
N PRO A 137 9.10 0.49 3.75
CA PRO A 137 9.29 -0.36 2.59
C PRO A 137 10.66 -1.06 2.60
N LEU A 138 10.70 -2.30 2.11
CA LEU A 138 11.93 -3.09 2.00
C LEU A 138 12.93 -2.53 0.98
N PHE A 139 12.43 -1.94 -0.10
CA PHE A 139 13.24 -1.53 -1.24
C PHE A 139 13.03 -0.06 -1.62
N ASN A 140 14.12 0.60 -2.03
CA ASN A 140 14.09 1.87 -2.76
C ASN A 140 14.95 1.74 -4.03
N LEU A 141 14.38 1.13 -5.06
CA LEU A 141 15.08 0.74 -6.30
C LEU A 141 14.62 1.53 -7.53
N GLY A 142 13.88 2.63 -7.35
CA GLY A 142 13.35 3.43 -8.47
C GLY A 142 12.30 2.71 -9.32
N LEU A 143 11.76 1.57 -8.87
CA LEU A 143 10.76 0.79 -9.60
C LEU A 143 9.44 1.56 -9.73
N ARG A 144 8.73 1.36 -10.84
CA ARG A 144 7.44 2.02 -11.12
C ARG A 144 6.44 1.18 -11.92
N LEU A 145 6.77 -0.05 -12.27
CA LEU A 145 5.94 -0.90 -13.12
C LEU A 145 4.62 -1.31 -12.43
N GLY A 146 4.70 -1.66 -11.14
CA GLY A 146 3.58 -2.32 -10.47
C GLY A 146 3.59 -3.82 -10.74
N GLU A 147 2.42 -4.44 -10.84
CA GLU A 147 2.24 -5.86 -11.22
C GLU A 147 2.90 -6.86 -10.26
N GLY A 148 3.27 -6.44 -9.05
CA GLY A 148 4.02 -7.29 -8.12
C GLY A 148 5.51 -7.38 -8.44
N SER A 149 6.03 -6.50 -9.30
CA SER A 149 7.44 -6.47 -9.69
C SER A 149 8.41 -6.27 -8.52
N ALA A 150 7.99 -5.62 -7.43
CA ALA A 150 8.79 -5.54 -6.20
C ALA A 150 8.30 -6.53 -5.13
N ALA A 151 7.04 -6.94 -5.16
CA ALA A 151 6.54 -8.00 -4.30
C ALA A 151 7.24 -9.35 -4.55
N ALA A 152 7.47 -9.72 -5.81
CA ALA A 152 8.14 -10.96 -6.18
C ALA A 152 9.57 -11.08 -5.60
N PRO A 153 10.48 -10.10 -5.75
CA PRO A 153 11.80 -10.15 -5.12
C PRO A 153 11.77 -9.96 -3.59
N ALA A 154 10.69 -9.44 -3.00
CA ALA A 154 10.54 -9.42 -1.55
C ALA A 154 10.32 -10.82 -0.96
N VAL A 155 9.73 -11.77 -1.71
CA VAL A 155 9.49 -13.15 -1.24
C VAL A 155 10.79 -13.86 -0.81
N PRO A 156 11.86 -13.96 -1.63
CA PRO A 156 13.09 -14.60 -1.19
C PRO A 156 13.76 -13.86 -0.02
N LEU A 157 13.64 -12.53 0.07
CA LEU A 157 14.15 -11.75 1.21
C LEU A 157 13.43 -12.14 2.51
N LEU A 158 12.10 -12.25 2.49
CA LEU A 158 11.33 -12.70 3.66
C LEU A 158 11.65 -14.14 4.04
N ARG A 159 11.84 -15.02 3.06
CA ARG A 159 12.28 -16.41 3.31
C ARG A 159 13.66 -16.46 3.97
N ALA A 160 14.59 -15.62 3.52
CA ALA A 160 15.92 -15.51 4.12
C ALA A 160 15.83 -15.03 5.59
N ALA A 161 14.99 -14.04 5.88
CA ALA A 161 14.77 -13.57 7.25
C ALA A 161 14.20 -14.69 8.16
N CYS A 162 13.22 -15.45 7.68
CA CYS A 162 12.69 -16.62 8.40
C CYS A 162 13.75 -17.71 8.61
N ALA A 163 14.56 -17.99 7.58
CA ALA A 163 15.64 -18.97 7.68
C ALA A 163 16.71 -18.53 8.70
N MET A 164 17.01 -17.24 8.75
CA MET A 164 17.93 -16.64 9.71
C MET A 164 17.43 -16.83 11.14
N LEU A 165 16.16 -16.53 11.41
CA LEU A 165 15.55 -16.69 12.73
C LEU A 165 15.48 -18.16 13.18
N ASN A 166 15.21 -19.09 12.26
CA ASN A 166 15.03 -20.50 12.61
C ASN A 166 16.33 -21.31 12.61
N GLY A 167 17.36 -20.85 11.88
CA GLY A 167 18.55 -21.65 11.56
C GLY A 167 19.88 -21.06 12.00
N MET A 168 19.96 -19.78 12.41
CA MET A 168 21.19 -19.25 12.97
C MET A 168 21.46 -19.82 14.36
N ALA A 169 22.69 -20.24 14.57
CA ALA A 169 23.17 -20.62 15.90
C ALA A 169 23.02 -19.44 16.88
N THR A 170 22.57 -19.75 18.08
CA THR A 170 22.65 -18.83 19.22
C THR A 170 24.11 -18.63 19.63
N PHE A 171 24.42 -17.53 20.33
CA PHE A 171 25.77 -17.26 20.84
C PHE A 171 26.33 -18.43 21.66
N ASP A 172 25.50 -19.05 22.50
CA ASP A 172 25.86 -20.22 23.31
C ASP A 172 26.22 -21.42 22.42
N SER A 173 25.36 -21.75 21.44
CA SER A 173 25.61 -22.87 20.53
C SER A 173 26.77 -22.63 19.55
N ALA A 174 27.11 -21.38 19.29
CA ALA A 174 28.22 -20.98 18.43
C ALA A 174 29.55 -20.85 19.19
N GLY A 175 29.57 -21.08 20.51
CA GLY A 175 30.77 -20.96 21.33
C GLY A 175 31.31 -19.53 21.44
N VAL A 176 30.45 -18.52 21.29
CA VAL A 176 30.84 -17.11 21.39
C VAL A 176 30.87 -16.70 22.86
N SER A 177 32.05 -16.69 23.47
CA SER A 177 32.24 -16.20 24.84
C SER A 177 31.91 -14.71 24.94
N GLY A 178 31.02 -14.34 25.86
CA GLY A 178 30.38 -13.02 25.95
C GLY A 178 31.32 -11.82 25.98
N ARG A 179 30.87 -10.71 25.39
CA ARG A 179 31.42 -9.37 25.69
C ARG A 179 30.59 -8.72 26.80
N SER A 180 31.32 -8.24 27.80
CA SER A 180 30.88 -7.35 28.88
C SER A 180 29.91 -6.28 28.40
N ALA A 181 28.83 -6.10 29.15
CA ALA A 181 27.85 -5.04 28.96
C ALA A 181 28.55 -3.68 28.83
N SER A 182 28.30 -2.97 27.72
CA SER A 182 28.56 -1.53 27.57
C SER A 182 27.27 -0.76 27.78
#